data_AF-A0A9J6B8I3-F1
#
_entry.id   AF-A0A9J6B8I3-F1
#
_cell.length_a   1.000
_cell.length_b   1.000
_cell.length_c   1.000
_cell.angle_alpha   90.00
_cell.angle_beta   90.00
_cell.angle_gamma   90.00
#
_symmetry.space_group_name_H-M   'P 1'
#
loop_
_entity.id
_entity.type
_entity.pdbx_description
1 polymer ?
#
loop_
_entity_poly.entity_id
_entity_poly.type
_entity_poly.pdbx_seq_one_letter_code
_entity_poly.pdbx_strand_id
1 'polypeptide(L)'
;MNFCKLDIEPRISDRIEIENGNANDHIELSAFKIDKQLAIINVYNNPAPNIEQLKATLIEIKEYIDESEDVLLIGDFNYNLVQNNPLETFLNREFGMALLSPREATTNAGTTIDGAFGRVANYNVECFIYESYTSHHKPIIIRIYKI
;
A
#
# COMPACT_ATOMS: atom_id res chain seq x y z
N MET A 1 18.17 -10.81 26.58
CA MET A 1 17.45 -10.70 25.29
C MET A 1 18.02 -9.47 24.60
N ASN A 2 18.92 -9.66 23.64
CA ASN A 2 19.59 -8.54 22.98
C ASN A 2 18.66 -8.00 21.88
N PHE A 3 18.11 -6.81 22.09
CA PHE A 3 17.48 -6.04 21.03
C PHE A 3 18.59 -5.59 20.09
N CYS A 4 18.69 -6.23 18.93
CA CYS A 4 19.50 -5.72 17.85
C CYS A 4 18.86 -4.39 17.43
N LYS A 5 19.52 -3.26 17.71
CA LYS A 5 19.17 -2.00 17.08
C LYS A 5 19.36 -2.19 15.58
N LEU A 6 18.25 -2.34 14.86
CA LEU A 6 18.21 -2.09 13.44
C LEU A 6 18.38 -0.58 13.28
N ASP A 7 19.64 -0.13 13.19
CA ASP A 7 19.99 1.20 12.70
C ASP A 7 19.69 1.23 11.19
N ILE A 8 18.41 1.18 10.84
CA ILE A 8 17.94 1.48 9.49
C ILE A 8 17.82 3.00 9.46
N GLU A 9 18.87 3.70 9.05
CA GLU A 9 18.65 5.01 8.46
C GLU A 9 17.98 4.76 7.10
N PRO A 10 16.69 5.10 6.91
CA PRO A 10 16.05 4.94 5.61
C PRO A 10 16.77 5.86 4.63
N ARG A 11 17.67 5.30 3.83
CA ARG A 11 18.14 5.95 2.61
C ARG A 11 16.99 5.89 1.63
N ILE A 12 16.05 6.85 1.74
CA ILE A 12 14.99 7.09 0.76
C ILE A 12 15.71 7.33 -0.58
N SER A 13 15.76 6.31 -1.44
CA SER A 13 16.53 6.40 -2.67
C SER A 13 15.79 7.18 -3.75
N ASP A 14 14.46 7.10 -3.78
CA ASP A 14 13.64 7.63 -4.88
C ASP A 14 12.26 8.01 -4.33
N ARG A 15 11.77 9.23 -4.59
CA ARG A 15 10.38 9.65 -4.38
C ARG A 15 9.75 9.82 -5.76
N ILE A 16 8.71 9.04 -6.04
CA ILE A 16 7.90 9.16 -7.27
C ILE A 16 6.57 9.77 -6.85
N GLU A 17 6.21 10.90 -7.44
CA GLU A 17 4.87 11.50 -7.32
C GLU A 17 4.25 11.57 -8.69
N ILE A 18 3.08 10.94 -8.83
CA ILE A 18 2.27 11.01 -10.04
C ILE A 18 0.94 11.59 -9.60
N GLU A 19 0.54 12.70 -10.21
CA GLU A 19 -0.78 13.31 -10.07
C GLU A 19 -1.45 13.29 -11.45
N ASN A 20 -2.43 12.41 -11.62
CA ASN A 20 -3.18 12.30 -12.87
C ASN A 20 -4.55 12.98 -12.72
N GLY A 21 -4.64 14.30 -12.98
CA GLY A 21 -5.94 14.94 -13.25
C GLY A 21 -6.21 16.31 -12.62
N ASN A 22 -7.48 16.71 -12.70
CA ASN A 22 -8.04 17.95 -12.13
C ASN A 22 -8.16 17.78 -10.60
N ALA A 23 -8.19 18.85 -9.80
CA ALA A 23 -8.13 18.75 -8.32
C ALA A 23 -9.15 17.79 -7.65
N ASN A 24 -10.23 17.44 -8.36
CA ASN A 24 -11.30 16.56 -7.88
C ASN A 24 -11.24 15.12 -8.38
N ASP A 25 -10.30 14.76 -9.26
CA ASP A 25 -10.13 13.40 -9.82
C ASP A 25 -8.63 13.15 -9.99
N HIS A 26 -7.99 12.70 -8.92
CA HIS A 26 -6.55 12.45 -8.90
C HIS A 26 -6.21 11.19 -8.10
N ILE A 27 -5.07 10.61 -8.46
CA ILE A 27 -4.42 9.51 -7.73
C ILE A 27 -3.05 10.03 -7.38
N GLU A 28 -2.68 9.95 -6.11
CA GLU A 28 -1.36 10.29 -5.62
C GLU A 28 -0.60 9.00 -5.33
N LEU A 29 0.64 8.94 -5.80
CA LEU A 29 1.58 7.89 -5.48
C LEU A 29 2.77 8.51 -4.75
N SER A 30 3.28 7.82 -3.74
CA SER A 30 4.59 8.09 -3.17
C SER A 30 5.29 6.77 -2.93
N ALA A 31 6.55 6.66 -3.32
CA ALA A 31 7.31 5.43 -3.18
C ALA A 31 8.67 5.71 -2.55
N PHE A 32 9.26 4.71 -1.91
CA PHE A 32 10.67 4.68 -1.52
C PHE A 32 11.15 3.24 -1.37
N LYS A 33 12.47 3.02 -1.48
CA LYS A 33 13.08 1.71 -1.23
C LYS A 33 13.87 1.70 0.09
N ILE A 34 13.79 0.60 0.82
CA ILE A 34 14.67 0.26 1.95
C ILE A 34 15.69 -0.76 1.46
N ASP A 35 16.98 -0.46 1.66
CA ASP A 35 18.12 -1.30 1.24
C ASP A 35 18.10 -1.73 -0.24
N LYS A 36 17.41 -0.96 -1.10
CA LYS A 36 17.13 -1.27 -2.51
C LYS A 36 16.34 -2.58 -2.75
N GLN A 37 15.93 -3.29 -1.70
CA GLN A 37 15.26 -4.60 -1.79
C GLN A 37 13.75 -4.48 -1.57
N LEU A 38 13.34 -3.68 -0.58
CA LEU A 38 11.94 -3.50 -0.22
C LEU A 38 11.42 -2.17 -0.74
N ALA A 39 10.52 -2.18 -1.71
CA ALA A 39 9.76 -1.01 -2.11
C ALA A 39 8.54 -0.84 -1.22
N ILE A 40 8.35 0.36 -0.68
CA ILE A 40 7.12 0.77 0.00
C ILE A 40 6.48 1.85 -0.88
N ILE A 41 5.25 1.58 -1.32
CA ILE A 41 4.49 2.44 -2.21
C ILE A 41 3.18 2.80 -1.51
N ASN A 42 2.98 4.07 -1.23
CA ASN A 42 1.73 4.61 -0.70
C ASN A 42 0.87 5.15 -1.84
N VAL A 43 -0.41 4.81 -1.81
CA VAL A 43 -1.44 5.22 -2.77
C VAL A 43 -2.50 6.01 -2.02
N TYR A 44 -2.87 7.16 -2.58
CA TYR A 44 -4.13 7.81 -2.25
C TYR A 44 -4.95 7.93 -3.54
N ASN A 45 -6.00 7.13 -3.62
CA ASN A 45 -6.97 7.20 -4.72
C ASN A 45 -8.14 8.06 -4.26
N ASN A 46 -8.35 9.23 -4.87
CA ASN A 46 -9.52 10.05 -4.57
C ASN A 46 -10.83 9.23 -4.82
N PRO A 47 -11.95 9.51 -4.13
CA PRO A 47 -13.22 8.82 -4.39
C PRO A 47 -13.78 8.94 -5.81
N ALA A 48 -13.42 9.98 -6.56
CA ALA A 48 -13.92 10.21 -7.92
C ALA A 48 -13.34 9.25 -8.98
N PRO A 49 -12.02 8.96 -9.01
CA PRO A 49 -11.45 8.04 -9.98
C PRO A 49 -12.06 6.65 -9.87
N ASN A 50 -12.35 6.06 -11.04
CA ASN A 50 -12.80 4.68 -11.11
C ASN A 50 -11.61 3.71 -11.03
N ILE A 51 -11.91 2.43 -10.77
CA ILE A 51 -10.89 1.40 -10.61
C ILE A 51 -9.98 1.20 -11.83
N GLU A 52 -10.43 1.50 -13.05
CA GLU A 52 -9.59 1.37 -14.24
C GLU A 52 -8.53 2.47 -14.32
N GLN A 53 -8.82 3.69 -13.83
CA GLN A 53 -7.80 4.74 -13.69
C GLN A 53 -6.74 4.32 -12.67
N LEU A 54 -7.15 3.79 -11.52
CA LEU A 54 -6.22 3.27 -10.52
C LEU A 54 -5.34 2.15 -11.07
N LYS A 55 -5.92 1.19 -11.81
CA LYS A 55 -5.14 0.14 -12.47
C LYS A 55 -4.14 0.71 -13.46
N ALA A 56 -4.54 1.66 -14.31
CA ALA A 56 -3.65 2.29 -15.28
C ALA A 56 -2.47 3.00 -14.59
N THR A 57 -2.73 3.78 -13.55
CA THR A 57 -1.68 4.45 -12.76
C THR A 57 -0.74 3.47 -12.07
N LEU A 58 -1.24 2.33 -11.57
CA LEU A 58 -0.37 1.28 -11.03
C LEU A 58 0.49 0.59 -12.11
N ILE A 59 0.01 0.50 -13.35
CA ILE A 59 0.80 0.00 -14.49
C ILE A 59 1.91 0.99 -14.87
N GLU A 60 1.71 2.30 -14.74
CA GLU A 60 2.76 3.31 -15.02
C GLU A 60 4.00 3.12 -14.15
N ILE A 61 3.83 2.63 -12.91
CA ILE A 61 4.94 2.33 -11.99
C ILE A 61 5.38 0.85 -12.02
N LYS A 62 4.93 0.08 -13.01
CA LYS A 62 5.21 -1.36 -13.08
C LYS A 62 6.70 -1.67 -13.09
N GLU A 63 7.50 -0.91 -13.82
CA GLU A 63 8.96 -1.12 -13.85
C GLU A 63 9.58 -0.97 -12.46
N TYR A 64 9.17 0.07 -11.71
CA TYR A 64 9.64 0.28 -10.34
C TYR A 64 9.27 -0.88 -9.39
N ILE A 65 8.06 -1.44 -9.55
CA ILE A 65 7.58 -2.61 -8.81
C ILE A 65 8.38 -3.87 -9.22
N ASP A 66 8.58 -4.09 -10.52
CA ASP A 66 9.23 -5.28 -11.05
C ASP A 66 10.74 -5.33 -10.73
N GLU A 67 11.39 -4.16 -10.61
CA GLU A 67 12.79 -4.04 -10.16
C GLU A 67 12.99 -4.29 -8.65
N SER A 68 11.91 -4.39 -7.89
CA SER A 68 11.95 -4.54 -6.43
C SER A 68 11.63 -5.97 -6.04
N GLU A 69 12.50 -6.61 -5.26
CA GLU A 69 12.33 -8.01 -4.85
C GLU A 69 11.09 -8.15 -3.95
N ASP A 70 11.02 -7.32 -2.92
CA ASP A 70 9.90 -7.23 -2.00
C ASP A 70 9.14 -5.91 -2.23
N VAL A 71 7.82 -5.96 -2.21
CA VAL A 71 6.96 -4.78 -2.41
C VAL A 71 5.81 -4.77 -1.43
N LEU A 72 5.60 -3.62 -0.81
CA LEU A 72 4.46 -3.31 0.02
C LEU A 72 3.73 -2.09 -0.57
N LEU A 73 2.50 -2.32 -1.03
CA LEU A 73 1.58 -1.30 -1.54
C LEU A 73 0.54 -0.98 -0.47
N ILE A 74 0.50 0.25 0.02
CA ILE A 74 -0.33 0.68 1.15
C ILE A 74 -1.16 1.89 0.77
N GLY A 75 -2.23 2.16 1.52
CA GLY A 75 -2.90 3.45 1.52
C GLY A 75 -4.42 3.36 1.44
N ASP A 76 -5.04 4.47 1.05
CA ASP A 76 -6.48 4.61 0.86
C ASP A 76 -6.81 4.45 -0.62
N PHE A 77 -7.48 3.34 -0.95
CA PHE A 77 -7.83 3.01 -2.32
C PHE A 77 -9.21 3.53 -2.72
N ASN A 78 -10.00 4.06 -1.77
CA ASN A 78 -11.42 4.40 -1.96
C ASN A 78 -12.21 3.32 -2.72
N TYR A 79 -11.82 2.05 -2.53
CA TYR A 79 -12.43 0.89 -3.16
C TYR A 79 -12.69 -0.17 -2.11
N ASN A 80 -13.86 -0.80 -2.15
CA ASN A 80 -14.24 -1.75 -1.10
C ASN A 80 -13.40 -3.03 -1.18
N LEU A 81 -12.52 -3.26 -0.21
CA LEU A 81 -11.57 -4.37 -0.15
C LEU A 81 -12.19 -5.67 0.41
N VAL A 82 -13.40 -6.00 -0.04
CA VAL A 82 -14.04 -7.29 0.21
C VAL A 82 -13.27 -8.42 -0.49
N GLN A 83 -13.53 -9.66 -0.07
CA GLN A 83 -12.89 -10.83 -0.67
C GLN A 83 -13.11 -10.89 -2.18
N ASN A 84 -12.03 -11.17 -2.93
CA ASN A 84 -12.03 -11.26 -4.39
C ASN A 84 -12.48 -9.97 -5.09
N ASN A 85 -12.19 -8.81 -4.49
CA ASN A 85 -12.48 -7.55 -5.14
C ASN A 85 -11.61 -7.39 -6.42
N PRO A 86 -12.06 -6.62 -7.42
CA PRO A 86 -11.33 -6.48 -8.68
C PRO A 86 -9.92 -5.89 -8.55
N LEU A 87 -9.64 -5.07 -7.52
CA LEU A 87 -8.31 -4.54 -7.27
C LEU A 87 -7.37 -5.64 -6.78
N GLU A 88 -7.81 -6.44 -5.80
CA GLU A 88 -7.07 -7.61 -5.30
C GLU A 88 -6.76 -8.61 -6.43
N THR A 89 -7.74 -8.89 -7.28
CA THR A 89 -7.56 -9.80 -8.43
C THR A 89 -6.52 -9.24 -9.41
N PHE A 90 -6.58 -7.94 -9.69
CA PHE A 90 -5.61 -7.27 -10.56
C PHE A 90 -4.20 -7.28 -9.96
N LEU A 91 -4.05 -6.88 -8.69
CA LEU A 91 -2.75 -6.83 -8.01
C LEU A 91 -2.10 -8.21 -7.92
N ASN A 92 -2.90 -9.25 -7.68
CA ASN A 92 -2.41 -10.62 -7.68
C ASN A 92 -1.93 -11.05 -9.07
N ARG A 93 -2.73 -10.77 -10.11
CA ARG A 93 -2.40 -11.18 -11.48
C ARG A 93 -1.21 -10.43 -12.06
N GLU A 94 -1.14 -9.12 -11.90
CA GLU A 94 -0.14 -8.26 -12.55
C GLU A 94 1.17 -8.14 -11.76
N PHE A 95 1.09 -8.23 -10.43
CA PHE A 95 2.24 -7.97 -9.55
C PHE A 95 2.52 -9.08 -8.54
N GLY A 96 1.69 -10.14 -8.50
CA GLY A 96 1.85 -11.23 -7.54
C GLY A 96 1.61 -10.82 -6.08
N MET A 97 0.91 -9.70 -5.85
CA MET A 97 0.65 -9.21 -4.50
C MET A 97 -0.62 -9.83 -3.90
N ALA A 98 -0.62 -10.09 -2.61
CA ALA A 98 -1.79 -10.51 -1.84
C ALA A 98 -2.19 -9.44 -0.83
N LEU A 99 -3.46 -9.40 -0.42
CA LEU A 99 -3.89 -8.54 0.69
C LEU A 99 -3.29 -9.07 2.01
N LEU A 100 -2.57 -8.19 2.71
CA LEU A 100 -1.92 -8.46 4.00
C LEU A 100 -2.69 -7.87 5.19
N SER A 101 -3.41 -6.76 4.98
CA SER A 101 -4.20 -6.13 6.03
C SER A 101 -5.47 -6.94 6.37
N PRO A 102 -5.98 -6.86 7.61
CA PRO A 102 -7.26 -7.45 7.97
C PRO A 102 -8.40 -6.88 7.13
N ARG A 103 -9.45 -7.69 6.92
CA ARG A 103 -10.71 -7.25 6.27
C ARG A 103 -11.71 -6.71 7.28
N GLU A 104 -11.25 -5.83 8.16
CA GLU A 104 -12.10 -5.14 9.13
C GLU A 104 -12.35 -3.71 8.65
N ALA A 105 -13.34 -3.03 9.25
CA ALA A 105 -13.64 -1.66 8.85
C ALA A 105 -12.46 -0.73 9.16
N THR A 106 -12.02 0.01 8.14
CA THR A 106 -10.97 1.02 8.24
C THR A 106 -11.53 2.44 8.38
N THR A 107 -12.86 2.58 8.40
CA THR A 107 -13.52 3.86 8.67
C THR A 107 -14.59 3.73 9.74
N ASN A 108 -14.97 4.84 10.35
CA ASN A 108 -16.09 4.89 11.31
C ASN A 108 -17.46 4.68 10.64
N ALA A 109 -17.53 4.76 9.30
CA ALA A 109 -18.71 4.41 8.51
C ALA A 109 -18.85 2.90 8.25
N GLY A 110 -17.87 2.09 8.67
CA GLY A 110 -17.89 0.63 8.48
C GLY A 110 -17.38 0.17 7.12
N THR A 111 -16.68 1.03 6.36
CA THR A 111 -16.08 0.66 5.07
C THR A 111 -14.66 0.14 5.27
N THR A 112 -14.23 -0.74 4.36
CA THR A 112 -12.85 -1.27 4.29
C THR A 112 -12.25 -0.79 2.97
N ILE A 113 -11.65 0.40 2.98
CA ILE A 113 -11.11 1.06 1.78
C ILE A 113 -9.61 1.34 1.88
N ASP A 114 -9.07 1.31 3.10
CA ASP A 114 -7.65 1.37 3.35
C ASP A 114 -7.09 -0.06 3.40
N GLY A 115 -5.87 -0.27 2.91
CA GLY A 115 -5.29 -1.60 2.88
C GLY A 115 -3.79 -1.65 2.74
N ALA A 116 -3.25 -2.86 2.94
CA ALA A 116 -1.87 -3.20 2.63
C ALA A 116 -1.86 -4.45 1.77
N PHE A 117 -1.27 -4.36 0.59
CA PHE A 117 -0.98 -5.47 -0.31
C PHE A 117 0.52 -5.69 -0.38
N GLY A 118 0.96 -6.93 -0.59
CA GLY A 118 2.39 -7.14 -0.78
C GLY A 118 2.77 -8.45 -1.45
N ARG A 119 3.96 -8.40 -2.03
CA ARG A 119 4.79 -9.52 -2.45
C ARG A 119 6.05 -9.43 -1.61
N VAL A 120 6.06 -10.11 -0.46
CA VAL A 120 7.09 -9.95 0.59
C VAL A 120 7.64 -11.33 0.98
N ALA A 121 8.63 -11.82 0.24
CA ALA A 121 9.23 -13.13 0.45
C ALA A 121 10.33 -13.13 1.52
N ASN A 122 11.02 -12.01 1.72
CA ASN A 122 12.15 -11.91 2.66
C ASN A 122 11.80 -11.22 3.99
N TYR A 123 10.52 -10.85 4.17
CA TYR A 123 10.04 -10.15 5.35
C TYR A 123 8.79 -10.83 5.91
N ASN A 124 8.70 -10.85 7.23
CA ASN A 124 7.42 -11.06 7.90
C ASN A 124 6.71 -9.72 7.99
N VAL A 125 5.40 -9.73 7.70
CA VAL A 125 4.54 -8.55 7.78
C VAL A 125 3.34 -8.86 8.68
N GLU A 126 3.17 -8.04 9.71
CA GLU A 126 2.00 -8.06 10.58
C GLU A 126 1.21 -6.76 10.40
N CYS A 127 -0.10 -6.85 10.22
CA CYS A 127 -1.00 -5.71 10.01
C CYS A 127 -2.10 -5.68 11.06
N PHE A 128 -2.31 -4.53 11.68
CA PHE A 128 -3.35 -4.33 12.70
C PHE A 128 -4.11 -3.04 12.43
N ILE A 129 -5.41 -3.03 12.69
CA ILE A 129 -6.21 -1.80 12.66
C ILE A 129 -6.26 -1.22 14.07
N TYR A 130 -5.99 0.07 14.18
CA TYR A 130 -6.01 0.81 15.44
C TYR A 130 -7.15 1.82 15.46
N GLU A 131 -7.85 1.94 16.60
CA GLU A 131 -8.93 2.90 16.74
C GLU A 131 -8.38 4.32 16.94
N SER A 132 -8.83 5.27 16.12
CA SER A 132 -8.45 6.68 16.23
C SER A 132 -9.66 7.53 16.60
N TYR A 133 -9.54 8.32 17.67
CA TYR A 133 -10.60 9.21 18.14
C TYR A 133 -10.67 10.54 17.38
N THR A 134 -9.65 10.87 16.58
CA THR A 134 -9.52 12.19 15.92
C THR A 134 -9.60 12.10 14.40
N SER A 135 -9.75 10.90 13.84
CA SER A 135 -9.82 10.66 12.41
C SER A 135 -11.06 9.83 12.07
N HIS A 136 -11.63 10.06 10.89
CA HIS A 136 -12.66 9.19 10.36
C HIS A 136 -12.08 7.83 9.89
N HIS A 137 -10.85 7.86 9.38
CA HIS A 137 -10.09 6.67 9.01
C HIS A 137 -9.33 6.12 10.23
N LYS A 138 -9.28 4.80 10.33
CA LYS A 138 -8.57 4.03 11.34
C LYS A 138 -7.18 3.68 10.84
N PRO A 139 -6.11 4.04 11.55
CA PRO A 139 -4.75 3.70 11.14
C PRO A 139 -4.56 2.19 10.97
N ILE A 140 -3.89 1.81 9.87
CA ILE A 140 -3.33 0.47 9.71
C ILE A 140 -1.88 0.53 10.19
N ILE A 141 -1.59 -0.19 11.26
CA ILE A 141 -0.23 -0.37 11.78
C ILE A 141 0.39 -1.55 11.06
N ILE A 142 1.51 -1.31 10.38
CA ILE A 142 2.26 -2.33 9.64
C ILE A 142 3.60 -2.51 10.34
N ARG A 143 3.87 -3.74 10.76
CA ARG A 143 5.14 -4.15 11.34
C ARG A 143 5.86 -5.05 10.36
N ILE A 144 7.08 -4.67 9.99
CA ILE A 144 7.90 -5.37 9.00
C ILE A 144 9.22 -5.74 9.66
N TYR A 145 9.64 -6.99 9.52
CA TYR A 145 10.93 -7.45 10.01
C TYR A 145 11.50 -8.55 9.11
N LYS A 146 12.81 -8.49 8.90
CA LYS A 146 13.54 -9.43 8.04
C LYS A 146 13.51 -10.84 8.64
N ILE A 147 13.38 -11.83 7.77
CA ILE A 147 13.44 -13.26 8.12
C ILE A 147 14.89 -13.66 8.44
#